data_AF-A0A497AN59-F1
#
_entry.id   AF-A0A497AN59-F1
#
_cell.length_a   1.000
_cell.length_b   1.000
_cell.length_c   1.000
_cell.angle_alpha   90.00
_cell.angle_beta   90.00
_cell.angle_gamma   90.00
#
_symmetry.space_group_name_H-M   'P 1'
#
loop_
_entity.id
_entity.type
_entity.pdbx_description
1 polymer ?
#
loop_
_entity_poly.entity_id
_entity_poly.type
_entity_poly.pdbx_seq_one_letter_code
_entity_poly.pdbx_strand_id
1 'polypeptide(L)'
;MAVLDTDLRRTDERHYRRVNPFWVQSSPFGYENTNEKVLLFAFPEVLGNYFLHQFVLEVEIAFSGGTPTIDIGKCTLDDPSVDLTYQNYDADYYIANTDVTEGTPGYYMGDGTVWAQALLGNTVGPLIVKGADTNMPAIVATLSNNLTAGRARLYMLVSRIGV
;
A
#
# COMPACT_ATOMS: atom_id res chain seq x y z
N MET A 1 -9.10 17.18 -9.70
CA MET A 1 -8.39 15.90 -9.49
C MET A 1 -8.89 15.30 -8.19
N ALA A 2 -8.78 13.98 -8.00
CA ALA A 2 -9.20 13.34 -6.76
C ALA A 2 -8.10 13.48 -5.69
N VAL A 3 -8.49 13.52 -4.43
CA VAL A 3 -7.61 13.67 -3.26
C VAL A 3 -7.78 12.43 -2.39
N LEU A 4 -6.69 11.91 -1.81
CA LEU A 4 -6.80 10.84 -0.81
C LEU A 4 -7.43 11.39 0.48
N ASP A 5 -8.20 10.54 1.16
CA ASP A 5 -8.99 10.96 2.31
C ASP A 5 -8.14 11.06 3.58
N THR A 6 -7.21 10.11 3.77
CA THR A 6 -6.41 10.00 5.00
C THR A 6 -4.94 9.70 4.71
N ASP A 7 -4.02 10.43 5.36
CA ASP A 7 -2.58 10.14 5.37
C ASP A 7 -2.19 9.31 6.61
N LEU A 8 -1.87 8.03 6.41
CA LEU A 8 -1.39 7.15 7.47
C LEU A 8 0.09 6.78 7.31
N ARG A 9 0.87 7.53 6.52
CA ARG A 9 2.31 7.33 6.42
C ARG A 9 2.95 7.53 7.78
N ARG A 10 3.75 6.56 8.23
CA ARG A 10 4.64 6.77 9.38
C ARG A 10 5.79 7.69 8.97
N THR A 11 5.67 8.98 9.25
CA THR A 11 6.69 10.00 8.98
C THR A 11 7.93 9.89 9.89
N ASP A 12 7.85 9.17 11.02
CA ASP A 12 8.82 9.26 12.14
C ASP A 12 9.66 7.99 12.45
N GLU A 13 10.01 7.11 11.50
CA GLU A 13 10.85 5.92 11.85
C GLU A 13 11.90 5.49 10.83
N ARG A 14 12.60 6.44 10.20
CA ARG A 14 13.70 6.10 9.27
C ARG A 14 15.01 6.83 9.56
N HIS A 15 15.52 6.68 10.78
CA HIS A 15 16.88 7.11 11.15
C HIS A 15 17.93 5.98 11.17
N TYR A 16 17.55 4.74 10.83
CA TYR A 16 18.48 3.62 10.76
C TYR A 16 18.57 3.09 9.33
N ARG A 17 19.80 3.02 8.81
CA ARG A 17 20.15 2.38 7.53
C ARG A 17 19.86 0.88 7.67
N ARG A 18 18.64 0.45 7.37
CA ARG A 18 18.25 -0.97 7.41
C ARG A 18 19.04 -1.71 6.32
N VAL A 19 19.66 -2.83 6.67
CA VAL A 19 20.40 -3.66 5.70
C VAL A 19 19.39 -4.28 4.74
N ASN A 20 19.64 -4.17 3.43
CA ASN A 20 18.78 -4.77 2.42
C ASN A 20 18.87 -6.31 2.43
N PRO A 21 17.76 -7.03 2.14
CA PRO A 21 16.38 -6.54 2.12
C PRO A 21 15.82 -6.35 3.54
N PHE A 22 14.82 -5.49 3.70
CA PHE A 22 14.17 -5.29 5.00
C PHE A 22 12.65 -5.18 4.87
N TRP A 23 11.95 -5.60 5.92
CA TRP A 23 10.51 -5.40 6.05
C TRP A 23 10.20 -3.98 6.53
N VAL A 24 9.19 -3.38 5.91
CA VAL A 24 8.50 -2.19 6.41
C VAL A 24 7.04 -2.51 6.64
N GLN A 25 6.43 -1.80 7.57
CA GLN A 25 5.01 -1.94 7.91
C GLN A 25 4.33 -0.59 7.83
N SER A 26 3.06 -0.58 7.42
CA SER A 26 2.22 0.61 7.45
C SER A 26 1.76 0.92 8.87
N SER A 27 1.16 2.09 9.08
CA SER A 27 0.25 2.26 10.21
C SER A 27 -0.95 1.32 10.04
N PRO A 28 -1.60 0.89 11.14
CA PRO A 28 -2.86 0.16 11.05
C PRO A 28 -3.92 1.06 10.40
N PHE A 29 -4.84 0.44 9.65
CA PHE A 29 -6.04 1.07 9.11
C PHE A 29 -7.24 0.16 9.40
N GLY A 30 -8.44 0.72 9.49
CA GLY A 30 -9.58 -0.04 9.99
C GLY A 30 -10.93 0.52 9.57
N TYR A 31 -11.98 0.10 10.28
CA TYR A 31 -13.36 0.53 10.03
C TYR A 31 -13.54 2.05 10.14
N GLU A 32 -12.67 2.74 10.88
CA GLU A 32 -12.60 4.19 10.96
C GLU A 32 -12.32 4.86 9.60
N ASN A 33 -11.71 4.11 8.67
CA ASN A 33 -11.41 4.54 7.31
C ASN A 33 -12.41 3.94 6.29
N THR A 34 -13.63 3.62 6.71
CA THR A 34 -14.65 3.12 5.79
C THR A 34 -14.96 4.15 4.71
N ASN A 35 -15.09 3.71 3.45
CA ASN A 35 -15.27 4.58 2.28
C ASN A 35 -14.09 5.53 2.00
N GLU A 36 -12.92 5.31 2.60
CA GLU A 36 -11.73 6.14 2.39
C GLU A 36 -10.68 5.44 1.52
N LYS A 37 -9.90 6.26 0.82
CA LYS A 37 -8.60 5.88 0.26
C LYS A 37 -7.50 6.39 1.18
N VAL A 38 -6.75 5.44 1.72
CA VAL A 38 -5.80 5.68 2.79
C VAL A 38 -4.39 5.55 2.24
N LEU A 39 -3.55 6.56 2.46
CA LEU A 39 -2.15 6.52 2.10
C LEU A 39 -1.34 5.71 3.11
N LEU A 40 -0.71 4.61 2.67
CA LEU A 40 0.08 3.72 3.52
C LEU A 40 1.58 3.97 3.42
N PHE A 41 2.08 4.11 2.19
CA PHE A 41 3.49 4.36 1.90
C PHE A 41 3.62 5.39 0.78
N ALA A 42 4.69 6.18 0.84
CA ALA A 42 5.11 7.02 -0.27
C ALA A 42 6.64 6.95 -0.43
N PHE A 43 7.10 7.23 -1.64
CA PHE A 43 8.51 7.12 -2.02
C PHE A 43 9.04 8.50 -2.48
N PRO A 44 9.31 9.42 -1.53
CA PRO A 44 9.66 10.82 -1.84
C PRO A 44 11.08 11.02 -2.36
N GLU A 45 11.93 10.01 -2.25
CA GLU A 45 13.37 10.19 -2.45
C GLU A 45 13.72 10.09 -3.94
N VAL A 46 14.03 11.23 -4.55
CA VAL A 46 14.56 11.31 -5.92
C VAL A 46 15.80 10.42 -6.03
N LEU A 47 15.86 9.57 -7.07
CA LEU A 47 16.88 8.53 -7.28
C LEU A 47 16.89 7.39 -6.23
N GLY A 48 16.02 7.44 -5.23
CA GLY A 48 15.73 6.32 -4.34
C GLY A 48 14.90 5.27 -5.09
N ASN A 49 15.56 4.29 -5.72
CA ASN A 49 14.85 3.19 -6.34
C ASN A 49 14.60 2.07 -5.31
N TYR A 50 13.43 1.45 -5.38
CA TYR A 50 13.01 0.41 -4.45
C TYR A 50 12.57 -0.81 -5.25
N PHE A 51 13.14 -1.97 -4.93
CA PHE A 51 12.70 -3.26 -5.44
C PHE A 51 11.75 -3.89 -4.43
N LEU A 52 10.53 -4.18 -4.88
CA LEU A 52 9.44 -4.73 -4.09
C LEU A 52 9.48 -6.26 -4.20
N HIS A 53 9.88 -6.93 -3.12
CA HIS A 53 10.00 -8.39 -3.12
C HIS A 53 8.71 -9.09 -2.73
N GLN A 54 7.98 -8.55 -1.75
CA GLN A 54 6.76 -9.17 -1.24
C GLN A 54 5.82 -8.16 -0.59
N PHE A 55 4.52 -8.41 -0.73
CA PHE A 55 3.45 -7.77 0.06
C PHE A 55 2.71 -8.81 0.89
N VAL A 56 2.39 -8.45 2.13
CA VAL A 56 1.57 -9.26 3.03
C VAL A 56 0.61 -8.34 3.76
N LEU A 57 -0.68 -8.58 3.60
CA LEU A 57 -1.73 -7.91 4.38
C LEU A 57 -2.06 -8.77 5.60
N GLU A 58 -1.96 -8.20 6.80
CA GLU A 58 -2.48 -8.81 8.01
C GLU A 58 -3.85 -8.21 8.32
N VAL A 59 -4.88 -9.04 8.40
CA VAL A 59 -6.14 -8.69 9.06
C VAL A 59 -5.95 -8.99 10.54
N GLU A 60 -5.71 -7.94 11.33
CA GLU A 60 -5.50 -8.03 12.78
C GLU A 60 -6.83 -8.33 13.50
N ILE A 61 -7.91 -7.69 13.03
CA ILE A 61 -9.27 -7.85 13.55
C ILE A 61 -10.20 -8.04 12.36
N ALA A 62 -11.02 -9.08 12.40
CA ALA A 62 -12.01 -9.38 11.36
C ALA A 62 -12.90 -8.17 11.06
N PHE A 63 -13.08 -7.90 9.77
CA PHE A 63 -13.98 -6.86 9.31
C PHE A 63 -15.43 -7.35 9.35
N SER A 64 -16.32 -6.47 9.76
CA SER A 64 -17.76 -6.72 9.81
C SER A 64 -18.55 -5.45 9.50
N GLY A 65 -19.83 -5.61 9.18
CA GLY A 65 -20.66 -4.54 8.64
C GLY A 65 -20.51 -4.41 7.13
N GLY A 66 -21.59 -4.04 6.45
CA GLY A 66 -21.62 -3.94 4.99
C GLY A 66 -21.20 -5.24 4.27
N THR A 67 -20.58 -5.08 3.10
CA THR A 67 -19.85 -6.13 2.39
C THR A 67 -18.38 -5.73 2.42
N PRO A 68 -17.57 -6.28 3.35
CA PRO A 68 -16.18 -5.90 3.48
C PRO A 68 -15.41 -6.17 2.20
N THR A 69 -14.68 -5.17 1.72
CA THR A 69 -13.67 -5.31 0.68
C THR A 69 -12.44 -4.49 1.05
N ILE A 70 -11.27 -5.07 0.85
CA ILE A 70 -9.98 -4.40 1.07
C ILE A 70 -9.13 -4.58 -0.19
N ASP A 71 -8.78 -3.47 -0.83
CA ASP A 71 -7.91 -3.45 -2.00
C ASP A 71 -6.63 -2.68 -1.67
N ILE A 72 -5.47 -3.23 -2.06
CA ILE A 72 -4.15 -2.59 -1.92
C ILE A 72 -3.63 -2.22 -3.30
N GLY A 73 -3.52 -0.93 -3.50
CA GLY A 73 -3.28 -0.33 -4.80
C GLY A 73 -2.10 0.61 -4.84
N LYS A 74 -1.93 1.25 -5.99
CA LYS A 74 -0.96 2.31 -6.20
C LYS A 74 -1.64 3.59 -6.67
N CYS A 75 -0.96 4.70 -6.44
CA CYS A 75 -1.23 5.95 -7.15
C CYS A 75 0.06 6.78 -7.27
N THR A 76 -0.06 7.91 -7.94
CA THR A 76 0.98 8.92 -8.03
C THR A 76 0.45 10.21 -7.39
N LEU A 77 1.09 10.67 -6.31
CA LEU A 77 0.79 11.95 -5.66
C LEU A 77 1.46 13.08 -6.43
N ASP A 78 0.74 14.18 -6.66
CA ASP A 78 1.27 15.31 -7.43
C ASP A 78 2.33 16.07 -6.60
N ASP A 79 1.90 16.69 -5.50
CA ASP A 79 2.75 17.31 -4.48
C ASP A 79 2.19 17.06 -3.06
N PRO A 80 2.66 16.03 -2.34
CA PRO A 80 2.17 15.71 -1.01
C PRO A 80 2.61 16.69 0.08
N SER A 81 3.39 17.72 -0.25
CA SER A 81 3.65 18.84 0.66
C SER A 81 2.52 19.88 0.66
N VAL A 82 1.65 19.85 -0.36
CA VAL A 82 0.51 20.75 -0.52
C VAL A 82 -0.80 20.04 -0.18
N ASP A 83 -1.09 18.92 -0.86
CA ASP A 83 -2.28 18.11 -0.64
C ASP A 83 -2.06 16.65 -1.07
N LEU A 84 -3.06 15.78 -0.83
CA LEU A 84 -2.99 14.38 -1.26
C LEU A 84 -3.63 14.17 -2.64
N THR A 85 -3.56 15.16 -3.54
CA THR A 85 -4.04 15.02 -4.91
C THR A 85 -3.29 13.91 -5.62
N TYR A 86 -4.02 13.01 -6.27
CA TYR A 86 -3.44 11.85 -6.93
C TYR A 86 -3.94 11.65 -8.36
N GLN A 87 -3.13 10.89 -9.11
CA GLN A 87 -3.41 10.42 -10.46
C GLN A 87 -2.94 8.95 -10.63
N ASN A 88 -3.23 8.34 -11.78
CA ASN A 88 -2.82 6.97 -12.13
C ASN A 88 -3.15 5.93 -11.06
N TYR A 89 -4.33 6.08 -10.44
CA TYR A 89 -4.79 5.18 -9.40
C TYR A 89 -5.23 3.84 -9.96
N ASP A 90 -4.80 2.79 -9.27
CA ASP A 90 -5.09 1.40 -9.57
C ASP A 90 -5.28 0.68 -8.23
N ALA A 91 -6.52 0.27 -7.94
CA ALA A 91 -6.98 -0.07 -6.59
C ALA A 91 -6.42 -1.40 -6.08
N ASP A 92 -6.24 -2.36 -6.97
CA ASP A 92 -5.93 -3.77 -6.72
C ASP A 92 -4.56 -4.18 -7.28
N TYR A 93 -3.71 -3.20 -7.57
CA TYR A 93 -2.42 -3.41 -8.22
C TYR A 93 -1.48 -4.39 -7.47
N TYR A 94 -1.54 -4.41 -6.14
CA TYR A 94 -0.70 -5.26 -5.30
C TYR A 94 -1.46 -6.43 -4.67
N ILE A 95 -2.64 -6.17 -4.06
CA ILE A 95 -3.52 -7.19 -3.46
C ILE A 95 -4.96 -6.81 -3.80
N ALA A 96 -5.74 -7.73 -4.37
CA ALA A 96 -7.15 -7.53 -4.65
C ALA A 96 -8.03 -8.01 -3.49
N ASN A 97 -9.23 -7.47 -3.34
CA ASN A 97 -10.20 -7.93 -2.34
C ASN A 97 -10.52 -9.42 -2.48
N THR A 98 -10.45 -9.98 -3.69
CA THR A 98 -10.66 -11.41 -3.92
C THR A 98 -9.59 -12.30 -3.27
N ASP A 99 -8.43 -11.73 -2.92
CA ASP A 99 -7.31 -12.43 -2.29
C ASP A 99 -7.41 -12.43 -0.75
N VAL A 100 -8.38 -11.69 -0.19
CA VAL A 100 -8.53 -11.46 1.23
C VAL A 100 -9.80 -12.13 1.73
N THR A 101 -9.71 -12.79 2.89
CA THR A 101 -10.91 -13.23 3.63
C THR A 101 -11.13 -12.29 4.80
N GLU A 102 -11.78 -11.15 4.56
CA GLU A 102 -11.83 -10.02 5.50
C GLU A 102 -12.50 -10.36 6.83
N GLY A 103 -13.43 -11.32 6.83
CA GLY A 103 -14.12 -11.80 8.03
C GLY A 103 -13.28 -12.70 8.95
N THR A 104 -12.02 -12.99 8.60
CA THR A 104 -11.13 -13.85 9.37
C THR A 104 -9.80 -13.14 9.64
N PRO A 105 -9.31 -13.10 10.90
CA PRO A 105 -7.96 -12.63 11.15
C PRO A 105 -6.94 -13.57 10.51
N GLY A 106 -5.95 -13.02 9.82
CA GLY A 106 -5.01 -13.82 9.05
C GLY A 106 -4.04 -13.00 8.22
N TYR A 107 -3.20 -13.69 7.46
CA TYR A 107 -2.22 -13.10 6.55
C TYR A 107 -2.58 -13.47 5.11
N TYR A 108 -2.64 -12.45 4.26
CA TYR A 108 -3.07 -12.54 2.87
C TYR A 108 -2.00 -11.95 1.96
N MET A 109 -1.90 -12.47 0.74
CA MET A 109 -0.98 -12.01 -0.28
C MET A 109 -1.75 -11.91 -1.60
N GLY A 110 -1.34 -11.00 -2.46
CA GLY A 110 -1.97 -10.87 -3.77
C GLY A 110 -1.70 -12.09 -4.65
N ASP A 111 -2.75 -12.58 -5.31
CA ASP A 111 -2.65 -13.61 -6.35
C ASP A 111 -3.31 -13.06 -7.62
N GLY A 112 -2.70 -13.30 -8.78
CA GLY A 112 -3.24 -12.77 -10.04
C GLY A 112 -3.14 -11.25 -10.27
N THR A 113 -2.76 -10.44 -9.27
CA THR A 113 -2.58 -8.98 -9.42
C THR A 113 -1.45 -8.63 -10.39
N VAL A 114 -1.43 -7.39 -10.90
CA VAL A 114 -0.40 -6.94 -11.85
C VAL A 114 1.01 -7.12 -11.26
N TRP A 115 1.19 -6.78 -9.97
CA TRP A 115 2.46 -7.01 -9.28
C TRP A 115 2.76 -8.50 -9.09
N ALA A 116 1.79 -9.32 -8.66
CA ALA A 116 2.01 -10.75 -8.43
C ALA A 116 2.37 -11.50 -9.72
N GLN A 117 1.69 -11.20 -10.83
CA GLN A 117 2.01 -11.75 -12.15
C GLN A 117 3.39 -11.31 -12.64
N ALA A 118 3.77 -10.06 -12.39
CA ALA A 118 5.11 -9.58 -12.73
C ALA A 118 6.20 -10.28 -11.93
N LEU A 119 5.96 -10.60 -10.65
CA LEU A 119 6.88 -11.37 -9.82
C LEU A 119 7.06 -12.79 -10.37
N LEU A 120 5.97 -13.49 -10.68
CA LEU A 120 6.00 -14.85 -11.25
C LEU A 120 6.65 -14.87 -12.65
N GLY A 121 6.36 -13.86 -13.47
CA GLY A 121 6.86 -13.73 -14.84
C GLY A 121 8.25 -13.09 -14.95
N ASN A 122 8.92 -12.77 -13.83
CA ASN A 122 10.20 -12.04 -13.80
C ASN A 122 10.19 -10.73 -14.61
N THR A 123 9.04 -10.04 -14.66
CA THR A 123 8.90 -8.75 -15.35
C THR A 123 9.30 -7.63 -14.39
N VAL A 124 10.48 -7.06 -14.59
CA VAL A 124 11.11 -6.14 -13.62
C VAL A 124 10.35 -4.81 -13.42
N GLY A 125 9.70 -4.29 -14.47
CA GLY A 125 9.07 -2.97 -14.44
C GLY A 125 8.11 -2.74 -13.25
N PRO A 126 7.07 -3.58 -13.09
CA PRO A 126 6.14 -3.51 -11.95
C PRO A 126 6.76 -3.76 -10.57
N LEU A 127 7.95 -4.36 -10.49
CA LEU A 127 8.65 -4.69 -9.23
C LEU A 127 9.51 -3.52 -8.73
N ILE A 128 9.72 -2.49 -9.57
CA ILE A 128 10.54 -1.33 -9.22
C ILE A 128 9.65 -0.10 -9.01
N VAL A 129 9.83 0.55 -7.87
CA VAL A 129 9.32 1.90 -7.62
C VAL A 129 10.50 2.88 -7.69
N LYS A 130 10.38 3.87 -8.57
CA LYS A 130 11.34 4.97 -8.66
C LYS A 130 10.87 6.14 -7.81
N GLY A 131 11.56 6.41 -6.70
CA GLY A 131 11.21 7.53 -5.84
C GLY A 131 11.35 8.87 -6.55
N ALA A 132 10.48 9.80 -6.18
CA ALA A 132 10.40 11.15 -6.74
C ALA A 132 9.80 12.11 -5.71
N ASP A 133 10.26 13.36 -5.72
CA ASP A 133 9.76 14.44 -4.86
C ASP A 133 8.53 15.15 -5.45
N THR A 134 8.35 15.05 -6.77
CA THR A 134 7.18 15.45 -7.56
C THR A 134 6.68 14.24 -8.33
N ASN A 135 5.36 14.09 -8.51
CA ASN A 135 4.79 12.84 -9.04
C ASN A 135 5.23 11.61 -8.21
N MET A 136 5.12 11.74 -6.90
CA MET A 136 5.61 10.78 -5.92
C MET A 136 4.79 9.48 -5.96
N PRO A 137 5.42 8.32 -6.20
CA PRO A 137 4.72 7.05 -6.13
C PRO A 137 4.24 6.77 -4.70
N ALA A 138 3.04 6.19 -4.61
CA ALA A 138 2.38 5.90 -3.36
C ALA A 138 1.67 4.55 -3.40
N ILE A 139 1.53 3.94 -2.23
CA ILE A 139 0.76 2.72 -1.98
C ILE A 139 -0.40 3.08 -1.07
N VAL A 140 -1.59 2.66 -1.46
CA VAL A 140 -2.84 3.04 -0.83
C VAL A 140 -3.69 1.82 -0.50
N ALA A 141 -4.48 1.90 0.57
CA ALA A 141 -5.56 0.98 0.85
C ALA A 141 -6.89 1.63 0.49
N THR A 142 -7.83 0.83 0.01
CA THR A 142 -9.22 1.23 -0.19
C THR A 142 -10.12 0.29 0.57
N LEU A 143 -11.02 0.84 1.39
CA LEU A 143 -11.95 0.06 2.19
C LEU A 143 -13.39 0.31 1.73
N SER A 144 -14.17 -0.78 1.73
CA SER A 144 -15.61 -0.74 1.50
C SER A 144 -16.36 0.17 2.48
N ASN A 145 -17.60 0.48 2.12
CA ASN A 145 -18.48 1.35 2.88
C ASN A 145 -19.23 0.59 3.98
N ASN A 146 -19.64 1.32 5.02
CA ASN A 146 -20.48 0.81 6.12
C ASN A 146 -19.83 -0.31 6.96
N LEU A 147 -18.51 -0.29 7.08
CA LEU A 147 -17.80 -1.16 8.01
C LEU A 147 -18.05 -0.69 9.45
N THR A 148 -18.31 -1.64 10.36
CA THR A 148 -18.59 -1.35 11.78
C THR A 148 -17.50 -1.86 12.71
N ALA A 149 -16.65 -2.76 12.23
CA ALA A 149 -15.44 -3.20 12.90
C ALA A 149 -14.43 -3.72 11.88
N GLY A 150 -13.18 -3.87 12.30
CA GLY A 150 -12.11 -4.44 11.51
C GLY A 150 -10.86 -3.57 11.55
N ARG A 151 -9.70 -4.22 11.42
CA ARG A 151 -8.40 -3.57 11.45
C ARG A 151 -7.39 -4.42 10.69
N ALA A 152 -6.56 -3.78 9.90
CA ALA A 152 -5.51 -4.41 9.11
C ALA A 152 -4.22 -3.60 9.08
N ARG A 153 -3.14 -4.25 8.62
CA ARG A 153 -1.83 -3.64 8.39
C ARG A 153 -1.16 -4.25 7.18
N LEU A 154 -0.48 -3.42 6.40
CA LEU A 154 0.30 -3.87 5.26
C LEU A 154 1.78 -3.98 5.61
N TYR A 155 2.38 -5.11 5.27
CA TYR A 155 3.81 -5.37 5.33
C TYR A 155 4.38 -5.47 3.92
N MET A 156 5.56 -4.90 3.73
CA MET A 156 6.26 -4.90 2.45
C MET A 156 7.73 -5.25 2.66
N LEU A 157 8.21 -6.27 1.97
CA LEU A 157 9.63 -6.60 1.88
C LEU A 157 10.24 -5.81 0.74
N VAL A 158 11.24 -4.99 1.03
CA VAL A 158 11.82 -4.06 0.06
C VAL A 158 13.34 -4.06 0.13
N SER A 159 13.99 -3.91 -1.03
CA SER A 159 15.39 -3.51 -1.13
C SER A 159 15.50 -2.12 -1.73
N ARG A 160 16.29 -1.25 -1.11
CA ARG A 160 16.67 0.02 -1.75
C ARG A 160 17.82 -0.20 -2.72
N ILE A 161 17.62 0.16 -3.99
CA ILE A 161 18.63 0.09 -5.06
C ILE A 161 19.17 1.50 -5.31
N GLY A 162 20.48 1.68 -5.11
CA GLY A 162 21.16 2.96 -5.34
C GLY A 162 21.27 3.84 -4.09
N VAL A 163 22.30 4.67 -4.10
CA VAL A 163 22.61 5.73 -3.13
C VAL A 163 22.87 7.01 -3.90
#